data_AF-Q2NRW3-F1
#
_entry.id   AF-Q2NRW3-F1
#
_cell.length_a   1.000
_cell.length_b   1.000
_cell.length_c   1.000
_cell.angle_alpha   90.00
_cell.angle_beta   90.00
_cell.angle_gamma   90.00
#
_symmetry.space_group_name_H-M   'P 1'
#
loop_
_entity.id
_entity.type
_entity.pdbx_description
1 polymer ?
#
loop_
_entity_poly.entity_id
_entity_poly.type
_entity_poly.pdbx_seq_one_letter_code
_entity_poly.pdbx_strand_id
1 'polypeptide(L)'
;METTIATGMLSVARPAWDTSRLTARMVHLGCGAFHRAHQALFTHHLLETTTSDWGYCEVNLMPGNDRLLIDALRKQHFLYTVAEKGAEATELKIIGSMKEALHPELDGCRATLEAMVHPETAIVSLTVTEKGYCAEAASGELDLTNPLIKHDLATPDQPRSAIGYIVEALRMRRQRGLPPFTVMSCDNLRENGHVARVAVLGLAWARDAGLADWIANKVTFPCTMVDCIVPAATPEVLDEIAGSLGIYDPCFIAC
;
A
#
# COMPACT_ATOMS: atom_id res chain seq x y z
N MET A 1 -12.72 -26.18 -2.80
CA MET A 1 -11.95 -24.98 -2.43
C MET A 1 -10.50 -25.31 -2.64
N GLU A 2 -9.74 -24.43 -3.26
CA GLU A 2 -8.28 -24.58 -3.40
C GLU A 2 -7.65 -24.46 -2.01
N THR A 3 -6.72 -25.35 -1.68
CA THR A 3 -6.03 -25.33 -0.38
C THR A 3 -5.00 -24.20 -0.40
N THR A 4 -5.14 -23.22 0.49
CA THR A 4 -4.22 -22.08 0.61
C THR A 4 -3.59 -22.05 1.99
N ILE A 5 -2.65 -21.11 2.20
CA ILE A 5 -2.11 -20.87 3.54
C ILE A 5 -3.18 -20.43 4.55
N ALA A 6 -4.37 -20.00 4.12
CA ALA A 6 -5.45 -19.65 5.04
C ALA A 6 -6.16 -20.87 5.63
N THR A 7 -6.25 -21.97 4.86
CA THR A 7 -7.15 -23.10 5.17
C THR A 7 -6.44 -24.45 5.31
N GLY A 8 -5.23 -24.58 4.77
CA GLY A 8 -4.50 -25.86 4.77
C GLY A 8 -3.76 -26.19 6.07
N MET A 9 -3.09 -27.35 6.11
CA MET A 9 -2.16 -27.65 7.19
C MET A 9 -0.80 -27.03 6.87
N LEU A 10 -0.20 -26.32 7.83
CA LEU A 10 1.07 -25.63 7.69
C LEU A 10 2.05 -26.09 8.78
N SER A 11 3.35 -26.03 8.47
CA SER A 11 4.43 -26.19 9.46
C SER A 11 4.65 -24.95 10.33
N VAL A 12 4.12 -23.80 9.90
CA VAL A 12 4.22 -22.49 10.55
C VAL A 12 2.87 -22.10 11.15
N ALA A 13 2.89 -21.52 12.35
CA ALA A 13 1.67 -21.03 13.00
C ALA A 13 1.08 -19.83 12.25
N ARG A 14 -0.25 -19.77 12.22
CA ARG A 14 -0.98 -18.58 11.77
C ARG A 14 -1.04 -17.53 12.88
N PRO A 15 -1.29 -16.26 12.53
CA PRO A 15 -1.66 -15.26 13.53
C PRO A 15 -2.83 -15.73 14.38
N ALA A 16 -2.83 -15.38 15.67
CA ALA A 16 -3.92 -15.69 16.60
C ALA A 16 -5.17 -14.79 16.40
N TRP A 17 -5.31 -14.17 15.23
CA TRP A 17 -6.40 -13.27 14.86
C TRP A 17 -6.70 -13.38 13.36
N ASP A 18 -7.84 -12.84 12.96
CA ASP A 18 -8.25 -12.70 11.56
C ASP A 18 -8.58 -11.23 11.24
N THR A 19 -9.11 -10.99 10.05
CA THR A 19 -9.44 -9.64 9.57
C THR A 19 -10.61 -8.98 10.30
N SER A 20 -11.37 -9.70 11.13
CA SER A 20 -12.44 -9.14 11.96
C SER A 20 -11.90 -8.31 13.13
N ARG A 21 -10.67 -8.62 13.60
CA ARG A 21 -9.96 -7.82 14.61
C ARG A 21 -9.53 -6.47 14.07
N LEU A 22 -9.26 -6.37 12.76
CA LEU A 22 -8.63 -5.21 12.16
C LEU A 22 -9.64 -4.15 11.74
N THR A 23 -9.24 -2.89 11.81
CA THR A 23 -9.84 -1.74 11.13
C THR A 23 -8.85 -1.28 10.05
N ALA A 24 -9.32 -1.02 8.83
CA ALA A 24 -8.49 -0.46 7.76
C ALA A 24 -8.19 1.03 8.06
N ARG A 25 -7.24 1.26 8.96
CA ARG A 25 -6.79 2.60 9.38
C ARG A 25 -5.71 3.15 8.48
N MET A 26 -5.09 2.27 7.68
CA MET A 26 -4.07 2.61 6.72
C MET A 26 -4.49 2.12 5.35
N VAL A 27 -4.39 2.99 4.34
CA VAL A 27 -4.44 2.58 2.94
C VAL A 27 -3.02 2.62 2.41
N HIS A 28 -2.58 1.55 1.74
CA HIS A 28 -1.25 1.52 1.13
C HIS A 28 -1.37 1.48 -0.39
N LEU A 29 -0.76 2.46 -1.07
CA LEU A 29 -0.71 2.53 -2.52
C LEU A 29 0.59 1.90 -3.01
N GLY A 30 0.47 0.80 -3.76
CA GLY A 30 1.60 0.04 -4.30
C GLY A 30 2.02 -1.09 -3.35
N CYS A 31 1.15 -2.08 -3.11
CA CYS A 31 1.43 -3.29 -2.35
C CYS A 31 2.46 -4.20 -3.06
N GLY A 32 3.71 -3.76 -3.05
CA GLY A 32 4.85 -4.48 -3.63
C GLY A 32 5.46 -5.50 -2.68
N ALA A 33 6.60 -6.07 -3.10
CA ALA A 33 7.43 -6.93 -2.26
C ALA A 33 7.98 -6.19 -1.04
N PHE A 34 8.51 -4.98 -1.25
CA PHE A 34 9.09 -4.16 -0.19
C PHE A 34 8.09 -3.81 0.91
N HIS A 35 6.87 -3.39 0.53
CA HIS A 35 5.82 -3.09 1.51
C HIS A 35 5.52 -4.29 2.41
N ARG A 36 5.33 -5.45 1.79
CA ARG A 36 5.03 -6.73 2.44
C ARG A 36 6.16 -7.22 3.35
N ALA A 37 7.41 -6.95 3.00
CA ALA A 37 8.56 -7.30 3.83
C ALA A 37 8.92 -6.24 4.89
N HIS A 38 8.34 -5.04 4.84
CA HIS A 38 8.72 -3.93 5.71
C HIS A 38 7.52 -3.38 6.49
N GLN A 39 6.72 -2.48 5.93
CA GLN A 39 5.70 -1.77 6.73
C GLN A 39 4.57 -2.69 7.21
N ALA A 40 4.13 -3.63 6.36
CA ALA A 40 3.14 -4.64 6.73
C ALA A 40 3.70 -5.62 7.78
N LEU A 41 4.99 -5.96 7.71
CA LEU A 41 5.69 -6.80 8.69
C LEU A 41 5.82 -6.12 10.06
N PHE A 42 6.25 -4.84 10.09
CA PHE A 42 6.26 -4.05 11.34
C PHE A 42 4.86 -3.96 11.98
N THR A 43 3.83 -3.76 11.16
CA THR A 43 2.44 -3.73 11.65
C THR A 43 2.01 -5.09 12.18
N HIS A 44 2.45 -6.19 11.57
CA HIS A 44 2.20 -7.53 12.07
C HIS A 44 2.82 -7.75 13.45
N HIS A 45 4.08 -7.39 13.66
CA HIS A 45 4.72 -7.50 14.98
C HIS A 45 4.04 -6.64 16.06
N LEU A 46 3.52 -5.47 15.68
CA LEU A 46 2.70 -4.66 16.57
C LEU A 46 1.41 -5.42 16.97
N LEU A 47 0.75 -6.11 16.03
CA LEU A 47 -0.46 -6.89 16.28
C LEU A 47 -0.20 -8.15 17.13
N GLU A 48 0.98 -8.74 17.02
CA GLU A 48 1.43 -9.87 17.86
C GLU A 48 1.58 -9.48 19.33
N THR A 49 2.10 -8.28 19.58
CA THR A 49 2.52 -7.85 20.92
C THR A 49 1.55 -6.93 21.63
N THR A 50 0.48 -6.49 20.95
CA THR A 50 -0.50 -5.54 21.48
C THR A 50 -1.93 -5.95 21.13
N THR A 51 -2.92 -5.23 21.66
CA THR A 51 -4.34 -5.33 21.26
C THR A 51 -4.71 -4.34 20.15
N SER A 52 -3.73 -3.80 19.42
CA SER A 52 -4.00 -2.89 18.29
C SER A 52 -4.95 -3.52 17.27
N ASP A 53 -5.72 -2.68 16.60
CA ASP A 53 -6.62 -3.02 15.49
C ASP A 53 -6.15 -2.40 14.16
N TRP A 54 -4.97 -1.78 14.12
CA TRP A 54 -4.47 -1.13 12.91
C TRP A 54 -4.14 -2.17 11.84
N GLY A 55 -4.95 -2.19 10.78
CA GLY A 55 -4.71 -2.99 9.59
C GLY A 55 -4.66 -2.15 8.32
N TYR A 56 -4.21 -2.80 7.24
CA TYR A 56 -4.12 -2.19 5.92
C TYR A 56 -5.33 -2.53 5.03
N CYS A 57 -5.75 -1.53 4.26
CA CYS A 57 -6.36 -1.72 2.95
C CYS A 57 -5.26 -1.58 1.90
N GLU A 58 -4.88 -2.69 1.28
CA GLU A 58 -3.90 -2.69 0.19
C GLU A 58 -4.52 -2.19 -1.11
N VAL A 59 -3.80 -1.38 -1.87
CA VAL A 59 -4.26 -0.88 -3.16
C VAL A 59 -3.13 -0.97 -4.17
N ASN A 60 -3.39 -1.69 -5.25
CA ASN A 60 -2.58 -1.59 -6.46
C ASN A 60 -3.36 -0.88 -7.56
N LEU A 61 -2.66 -0.06 -8.35
CA LEU A 61 -3.29 0.80 -9.38
C LEU A 61 -2.98 0.34 -10.80
N MET A 62 -1.89 -0.41 -11.01
CA MET A 62 -1.43 -0.82 -12.32
C MET A 62 -2.07 -2.16 -12.74
N PRO A 63 -2.39 -2.37 -14.02
CA PRO A 63 -2.89 -3.66 -14.49
C PRO A 63 -1.80 -4.76 -14.43
N GLY A 64 -2.20 -6.00 -14.69
CA GLY A 64 -1.27 -7.13 -14.81
C GLY A 64 -0.91 -7.75 -13.46
N ASN A 65 0.38 -7.88 -13.15
CA ASN A 65 0.87 -8.58 -11.95
C ASN A 65 0.31 -7.97 -10.65
N ASP A 66 0.18 -6.65 -10.61
CA ASP A 66 -0.42 -5.89 -9.53
C ASP A 66 -1.84 -6.34 -9.21
N ARG A 67 -2.68 -6.53 -10.24
CA ARG A 67 -4.03 -7.07 -10.12
C ARG A 67 -4.03 -8.54 -9.67
N LEU A 68 -3.15 -9.36 -10.23
CA LEU A 68 -3.06 -10.78 -9.89
C LEU A 68 -2.68 -10.98 -8.42
N LEU A 69 -1.80 -10.13 -7.89
CA LEU A 69 -1.45 -10.15 -6.48
C LEU A 69 -2.65 -9.84 -5.57
N ILE A 70 -3.47 -8.84 -5.91
CA ILE A 70 -4.67 -8.50 -5.14
C ILE A 70 -5.66 -9.68 -5.10
N ASP A 71 -5.86 -10.35 -6.24
CA ASP A 71 -6.71 -11.55 -6.31
C ASP A 71 -6.15 -12.71 -5.46
N ALA A 72 -4.83 -12.93 -5.51
CA ALA A 72 -4.16 -13.94 -4.70
C ALA A 72 -4.30 -13.65 -3.19
N LEU A 73 -4.05 -12.43 -2.74
CA LEU A 73 -4.23 -12.03 -1.34
C LEU A 73 -5.66 -12.28 -0.86
N ARG A 74 -6.68 -11.93 -1.65
CA ARG A 74 -8.10 -12.21 -1.33
C ARG A 74 -8.38 -13.70 -1.13
N LYS A 75 -7.87 -14.55 -2.03
CA LYS A 75 -8.01 -16.03 -1.92
C LYS A 75 -7.32 -16.60 -0.69
N GLN A 76 -6.31 -15.92 -0.15
CA GLN A 76 -5.60 -16.30 1.07
C GLN A 76 -6.10 -15.58 2.32
N HIS A 77 -7.31 -15.03 2.30
CA HIS A 77 -7.87 -14.25 3.43
C HIS A 77 -6.91 -13.15 3.91
N PHE A 78 -6.20 -12.54 2.96
CA PHE A 78 -5.22 -11.47 3.16
C PHE A 78 -3.98 -11.89 3.97
N LEU A 79 -3.74 -13.20 4.06
CA LEU A 79 -2.51 -13.75 4.58
C LEU A 79 -1.47 -13.88 3.46
N TYR A 80 -0.20 -13.76 3.83
CA TYR A 80 0.95 -14.10 3.00
C TYR A 80 2.13 -14.50 3.89
N THR A 81 3.13 -15.14 3.29
CA THR A 81 4.30 -15.65 3.99
C THR A 81 5.50 -14.73 3.77
N VAL A 82 6.24 -14.43 4.84
CA VAL A 82 7.57 -13.81 4.79
C VAL A 82 8.61 -14.82 5.25
N ALA A 83 9.69 -14.97 4.47
CA ALA A 83 10.92 -15.60 4.93
C ALA A 83 11.94 -14.52 5.30
N GLU A 84 12.25 -14.39 6.58
CA GLU A 84 13.34 -13.55 7.08
C GLU A 84 14.64 -14.36 7.06
N LYS A 85 15.57 -14.01 6.17
CA LYS A 85 16.86 -14.69 6.00
C LYS A 85 17.92 -14.01 6.86
N GLY A 86 18.16 -14.56 8.05
CA GLY A 86 19.28 -14.20 8.90
C GLY A 86 20.60 -14.86 8.46
N ALA A 87 21.70 -14.48 9.12
CA ALA A 87 23.02 -15.07 8.87
C ALA A 87 23.09 -16.56 9.24
N GLU A 88 22.30 -17.00 10.22
CA GLU A 88 22.34 -18.36 10.78
C GLU A 88 21.11 -19.19 10.44
N ALA A 89 19.95 -18.55 10.23
CA ALA A 89 18.69 -19.23 10.03
C ALA A 89 17.71 -18.39 9.19
N THR A 90 16.80 -19.10 8.51
CA THR A 90 15.63 -18.52 7.87
C THR A 90 14.40 -18.76 8.76
N GLU A 91 13.69 -17.69 9.11
CA GLU A 91 12.41 -17.80 9.82
C GLU A 91 11.25 -17.57 8.84
N LEU A 92 10.24 -18.44 8.89
CA LEU A 92 9.01 -18.28 8.13
C LEU A 92 7.91 -17.74 9.03
N LYS A 93 7.22 -16.70 8.58
CA LYS A 93 6.10 -16.07 9.30
C LYS A 93 4.89 -15.91 8.39
N ILE A 94 3.71 -16.27 8.89
CA ILE A 94 2.44 -15.98 8.23
C ILE A 94 1.96 -14.61 8.70
N ILE A 95 1.97 -13.65 7.79
CA ILE A 95 1.63 -12.25 8.06
C ILE A 95 0.12 -12.03 7.93
N GLY A 96 -0.45 -11.35 8.91
CA GLY A 96 -1.88 -11.04 9.01
C GLY A 96 -2.19 -9.59 9.39
N SER A 97 -1.47 -8.63 8.83
CA SER A 97 -1.69 -7.19 9.05
C SER A 97 -2.61 -6.54 8.00
N MET A 98 -3.00 -7.28 6.97
CA MET A 98 -3.90 -6.80 5.90
C MET A 98 -5.34 -7.18 6.22
N LYS A 99 -6.24 -6.20 6.16
CA LYS A 99 -7.69 -6.40 6.34
C LYS A 99 -8.39 -6.65 5.00
N GLU A 100 -8.01 -5.88 4.00
CA GLU A 100 -8.61 -5.88 2.68
C GLU A 100 -7.59 -5.47 1.62
N ALA A 101 -7.91 -5.74 0.35
CA ALA A 101 -7.04 -5.42 -0.78
C ALA A 101 -7.91 -5.06 -1.99
N LEU A 102 -7.63 -3.96 -2.68
CA LEU A 102 -8.43 -3.38 -3.76
C LEU A 102 -7.62 -3.15 -5.02
N HIS A 103 -8.30 -3.21 -6.17
CA HIS A 103 -7.73 -2.85 -7.46
C HIS A 103 -8.80 -2.19 -8.34
N PRO A 104 -8.52 -1.05 -9.03
CA PRO A 104 -9.51 -0.35 -9.83
C PRO A 104 -10.19 -1.19 -10.92
N GLU A 105 -9.50 -2.15 -11.54
CA GLU A 105 -10.14 -3.08 -12.52
C GLU A 105 -11.03 -4.15 -11.90
N LEU A 106 -10.86 -4.45 -10.60
CA LEU A 106 -11.68 -5.45 -9.89
C LEU A 106 -12.86 -4.79 -9.20
N ASP A 107 -12.63 -3.64 -8.57
CA ASP A 107 -13.57 -3.00 -7.64
C ASP A 107 -14.08 -1.64 -8.12
N GLY A 108 -13.46 -1.10 -9.16
CA GLY A 108 -13.72 0.25 -9.65
C GLY A 108 -12.96 1.33 -8.87
N CYS A 109 -12.64 2.43 -9.55
CA CYS A 109 -11.99 3.60 -8.95
C CYS A 109 -12.72 4.13 -7.70
N ARG A 110 -14.05 4.07 -7.71
CA ARG A 110 -14.88 4.52 -6.58
C ARG A 110 -14.58 3.75 -5.29
N ALA A 111 -14.39 2.43 -5.35
CA ALA A 111 -14.12 1.63 -4.16
C ALA A 111 -12.80 2.05 -3.49
N THR A 112 -11.75 2.26 -4.28
CA THR A 112 -10.46 2.76 -3.79
C THR A 112 -10.59 4.14 -3.15
N LEU A 113 -11.33 5.07 -3.77
CA LEU A 113 -11.58 6.39 -3.19
C LEU A 113 -12.36 6.30 -1.88
N GLU A 114 -13.40 5.46 -1.80
CA GLU A 114 -14.18 5.29 -0.57
C GLU A 114 -13.34 4.68 0.57
N ALA A 115 -12.41 3.78 0.29
CA ALA A 115 -11.47 3.28 1.30
C ALA A 115 -10.60 4.41 1.89
N MET A 116 -10.13 5.34 1.07
CA MET A 116 -9.35 6.50 1.52
C MET A 116 -10.22 7.56 2.25
N VAL A 117 -11.52 7.60 1.96
CA VAL A 117 -12.48 8.53 2.55
C VAL A 117 -13.19 7.93 3.77
N HIS A 118 -12.96 6.65 4.07
CA HIS A 118 -13.47 6.01 5.28
C HIS A 118 -13.02 6.80 6.52
N PRO A 119 -13.90 7.11 7.50
CA PRO A 119 -13.57 7.99 8.63
C PRO A 119 -12.35 7.52 9.44
N GLU A 120 -12.20 6.21 9.61
CA GLU A 120 -11.10 5.60 10.36
C GLU A 120 -9.76 5.60 9.62
N THR A 121 -9.74 5.88 8.30
CA THR A 121 -8.49 5.98 7.53
C THR A 121 -7.70 7.19 7.99
N ALA A 122 -6.60 6.93 8.68
CA ALA A 122 -5.72 7.92 9.28
C ALA A 122 -4.44 8.17 8.45
N ILE A 123 -3.98 7.15 7.70
CA ILE A 123 -2.74 7.22 6.92
C ILE A 123 -2.99 6.66 5.52
N VAL A 124 -2.49 7.37 4.50
CA VAL A 124 -2.25 6.84 3.16
C VAL A 124 -0.75 6.74 2.97
N SER A 125 -0.24 5.52 2.84
CA SER A 125 1.20 5.26 2.64
C SER A 125 1.51 4.83 1.21
N LEU A 126 2.75 5.00 0.77
CA LEU A 126 3.15 4.76 -0.63
C LEU A 126 4.46 3.98 -0.75
N THR A 127 4.47 2.96 -1.63
CA THR A 127 5.68 2.46 -2.30
C THR A 127 5.42 2.37 -3.80
N VAL A 128 5.41 3.53 -4.46
CA VAL A 128 4.99 3.68 -5.87
C VAL A 128 6.16 3.87 -6.83
N THR A 129 7.39 3.72 -6.34
CA THR A 129 8.66 4.07 -7.01
C THR A 129 8.79 5.56 -7.30
N GLU A 130 9.98 6.01 -7.71
CA GLU A 130 10.26 7.40 -8.06
C GLU A 130 9.33 7.92 -9.16
N LYS A 131 8.94 7.04 -10.10
CA LYS A 131 8.04 7.39 -11.21
C LYS A 131 6.61 7.63 -10.76
N GLY A 132 6.18 7.04 -9.65
CA GLY A 132 4.81 7.15 -9.15
C GLY A 132 4.44 8.57 -8.68
N TYR A 133 5.43 9.39 -8.35
CA TYR A 133 5.24 10.80 -7.97
C TYR A 133 4.97 11.72 -9.16
N CYS A 134 5.15 11.23 -10.40
CA CYS A 134 4.95 11.98 -11.63
C CYS A 134 5.70 13.33 -11.64
N ALA A 135 6.90 13.38 -11.04
CA ALA A 135 7.70 14.58 -10.93
C ALA A 135 8.66 14.75 -12.12
N GLU A 136 8.92 15.99 -12.52
CA GLU A 136 9.97 16.32 -13.47
C GLU A 136 11.34 16.11 -12.82
N ALA A 137 12.22 15.33 -13.45
CA ALA A 137 13.52 15.00 -12.88
C ALA A 137 14.42 16.22 -12.61
N ALA A 138 14.25 17.30 -13.38
CA ALA A 138 15.10 18.49 -13.29
C ALA A 138 14.68 19.44 -12.16
N SER A 139 13.37 19.63 -11.97
CA SER A 139 12.82 20.60 -11.00
C SER A 139 12.34 19.94 -9.70
N GLY A 140 12.00 18.64 -9.74
CA GLY A 140 11.32 17.95 -8.64
C GLY A 140 9.84 18.34 -8.49
N GLU A 141 9.33 19.23 -9.34
CA GLU A 141 7.94 19.65 -9.38
C GLU A 141 7.07 18.61 -10.08
N LEU A 142 5.76 18.68 -9.87
CA LEU A 142 4.83 17.81 -10.59
C LEU A 142 4.87 18.09 -12.10
N ASP A 143 5.10 17.06 -12.90
CA ASP A 143 5.04 17.13 -14.35
C ASP A 143 3.59 17.18 -14.83
N LEU A 144 3.08 18.39 -15.09
CA LEU A 144 1.74 18.60 -15.66
C LEU A 144 1.59 18.07 -17.09
N THR A 145 2.69 17.73 -17.75
CA THR A 145 2.68 17.15 -19.08
C THR A 145 2.55 15.62 -19.07
N ASN A 146 2.79 14.99 -17.91
CA ASN A 146 2.69 13.57 -17.69
C ASN A 146 1.28 13.04 -18.07
N PRO A 147 1.16 11.94 -18.85
CA PRO A 147 -0.12 11.41 -19.29
C PRO A 147 -1.10 11.08 -18.16
N LEU A 148 -0.61 10.58 -17.01
CA LEU A 148 -1.46 10.27 -15.87
C LEU A 148 -2.00 11.56 -15.24
N ILE A 149 -1.16 12.59 -15.09
CA ILE A 149 -1.56 13.88 -14.52
C ILE A 149 -2.55 14.63 -15.43
N LYS A 150 -2.33 14.59 -16.75
CA LYS A 150 -3.30 15.12 -17.73
C LYS A 150 -4.66 14.43 -17.62
N HIS A 151 -4.66 13.09 -17.51
CA HIS A 151 -5.89 12.32 -17.32
C HIS A 151 -6.59 12.75 -16.02
N ASP A 152 -5.84 12.80 -14.91
CA ASP A 152 -6.39 13.11 -13.59
C ASP A 152 -6.93 14.54 -13.50
N LEU A 153 -6.36 15.50 -14.23
CA LEU A 153 -6.91 16.86 -14.34
C LEU A 153 -8.19 16.89 -15.18
N ALA A 154 -8.25 16.11 -16.25
CA ALA A 154 -9.42 16.06 -17.14
C ALA A 154 -10.60 15.29 -16.53
N THR A 155 -10.34 14.26 -15.72
CA THR A 155 -11.37 13.40 -15.12
C THR A 155 -11.03 13.11 -13.65
N PRO A 156 -11.12 14.13 -12.78
CA PRO A 156 -10.56 14.05 -11.44
C PRO A 156 -11.35 13.17 -10.46
N ASP A 157 -12.57 12.77 -10.80
CA ASP A 157 -13.37 11.79 -10.06
C ASP A 157 -13.07 10.34 -10.47
N GLN A 158 -12.23 10.14 -11.48
CA GLN A 158 -11.72 8.85 -11.95
C GLN A 158 -10.19 8.87 -12.15
N PRO A 159 -9.42 9.19 -11.10
CA PRO A 159 -7.97 9.28 -11.20
C PRO A 159 -7.31 7.94 -11.54
N ARG A 160 -6.12 8.03 -12.12
CA ARG A 160 -5.24 6.91 -12.48
C ARG A 160 -3.89 6.97 -11.78
N SER A 161 -3.36 8.16 -11.45
CA SER A 161 -2.13 8.26 -10.66
C SER A 161 -2.41 8.13 -9.16
N ALA A 162 -1.41 7.67 -8.39
CA ALA A 162 -1.46 7.68 -6.93
C ALA A 162 -1.73 9.10 -6.39
N ILE A 163 -1.13 10.13 -7.01
CA ILE A 163 -1.31 11.53 -6.65
C ILE A 163 -2.76 11.98 -6.88
N GLY A 164 -3.37 11.57 -8.00
CA GLY A 164 -4.77 11.83 -8.31
C GLY A 164 -5.73 11.21 -7.30
N TYR A 165 -5.51 9.94 -6.92
CA TYR A 165 -6.29 9.28 -5.87
C TYR A 165 -6.18 10.03 -4.53
N ILE A 166 -4.98 10.45 -4.13
CA ILE A 166 -4.76 11.21 -2.90
C ILE A 166 -5.50 12.55 -2.93
N VAL A 167 -5.33 13.35 -3.99
CA VAL A 167 -5.96 14.67 -4.09
C VAL A 167 -7.49 14.55 -4.14
N GLU A 168 -8.03 13.59 -4.88
CA GLU A 168 -9.47 13.38 -4.95
C GLU A 168 -10.05 12.89 -3.62
N ALA A 169 -9.41 11.94 -2.95
CA ALA A 169 -9.84 11.48 -1.64
C ALA A 169 -9.81 12.62 -0.60
N LEU A 170 -8.75 13.44 -0.58
CA LEU A 170 -8.67 14.61 0.31
C LEU A 170 -9.76 15.63 0.04
N ARG A 171 -10.08 15.90 -1.23
CA ARG A 171 -11.20 16.75 -1.61
C ARG A 171 -12.53 16.18 -1.12
N MET A 172 -12.76 14.88 -1.29
CA MET A 172 -13.97 14.19 -0.81
C MET A 172 -14.06 14.27 0.73
N ARG A 173 -12.97 14.05 1.46
CA ARG A 173 -12.92 14.18 2.92
C ARG A 173 -13.27 15.61 3.36
N ARG A 174 -12.67 16.63 2.72
CA ARG A 174 -13.00 18.03 2.97
C ARG A 174 -14.49 18.32 2.77
N GLN A 175 -15.08 17.84 1.68
CA GLN A 175 -16.52 18.03 1.41
C GLN A 175 -17.42 17.31 2.41
N ARG A 176 -16.99 16.16 2.92
CA ARG A 176 -17.73 15.37 3.92
C ARG A 176 -17.45 15.84 5.35
N GLY A 177 -16.64 16.88 5.55
CA GLY A 177 -16.27 17.36 6.89
C GLY A 177 -15.40 16.39 7.69
N LEU A 178 -14.71 15.46 7.02
CA LEU A 178 -13.82 14.49 7.66
C LEU A 178 -12.42 15.09 7.87
N PRO A 179 -11.70 14.67 8.93
CA PRO A 179 -10.31 15.07 9.11
C PRO A 179 -9.44 14.54 7.96
N PRO A 180 -8.34 15.22 7.57
CA PRO A 180 -7.40 14.68 6.60
C PRO A 180 -6.70 13.41 7.12
N PHE A 181 -6.18 12.59 6.21
CA PHE A 181 -5.18 11.58 6.54
C PHE A 181 -3.76 12.13 6.36
N THR A 182 -2.78 11.50 6.98
CA THR A 182 -1.35 11.71 6.70
C THR A 182 -0.97 11.01 5.39
N VAL A 183 -0.11 11.64 4.59
CA VAL A 183 0.46 11.03 3.38
C VAL A 183 1.91 10.63 3.68
N MET A 184 2.17 9.33 3.81
CA MET A 184 3.46 8.80 4.27
C MET A 184 4.18 8.06 3.14
N SER A 185 5.16 8.70 2.52
CA SER A 185 6.02 8.02 1.56
C SER A 185 6.92 7.01 2.28
N CYS A 186 7.05 5.82 1.68
CA CYS A 186 8.02 4.79 2.04
C CYS A 186 8.86 4.38 0.82
N ASP A 187 8.95 5.25 -0.20
CA ASP A 187 9.88 5.06 -1.31
C ASP A 187 11.29 5.52 -0.92
N ASN A 188 12.31 4.91 -1.52
CA ASN A 188 13.72 5.22 -1.28
C ASN A 188 14.15 6.50 -2.00
N LEU A 189 13.56 7.61 -1.59
CA LEU A 189 13.87 8.96 -2.05
C LEU A 189 14.41 9.79 -0.89
N ARG A 190 15.35 10.69 -1.18
CA ARG A 190 15.75 11.71 -0.20
C ARG A 190 14.57 12.62 0.07
N GLU A 191 14.31 12.87 1.35
CA GLU A 191 13.22 13.76 1.77
C GLU A 191 11.87 13.37 1.13
N ASN A 192 11.60 12.07 1.07
CA ASN A 192 10.46 11.49 0.35
C ASN A 192 9.09 12.09 0.73
N GLY A 193 8.92 12.52 1.99
CA GLY A 193 7.75 13.29 2.43
C GLY A 193 7.62 14.65 1.74
N HIS A 194 8.73 15.37 1.54
CA HIS A 194 8.73 16.63 0.78
C HIS A 194 8.42 16.39 -0.70
N VAL A 195 8.95 15.33 -1.32
CA VAL A 195 8.61 14.95 -2.69
C VAL A 195 7.11 14.65 -2.83
N ALA A 196 6.56 13.87 -1.91
CA ALA A 196 5.12 13.58 -1.86
C ALA A 196 4.28 14.87 -1.70
N ARG A 197 4.72 15.78 -0.83
CA ARG A 197 4.05 17.07 -0.60
C ARG A 197 4.03 17.92 -1.87
N VAL A 198 5.18 18.05 -2.56
CA VAL A 198 5.30 18.83 -3.79
C VAL A 198 4.36 18.27 -4.87
N ALA A 199 4.38 16.96 -5.11
CA ALA A 199 3.52 16.32 -6.10
C ALA A 199 2.03 16.53 -5.80
N VAL A 200 1.61 16.27 -4.55
CA VAL A 200 0.20 16.41 -4.13
C VAL A 200 -0.26 17.87 -4.19
N LEU A 201 0.55 18.83 -3.72
CA LEU A 201 0.20 20.24 -3.80
C LEU A 201 0.21 20.75 -5.24
N GLY A 202 1.15 20.32 -6.08
CA GLY A 202 1.19 20.69 -7.49
C GLY A 202 -0.10 20.31 -8.23
N LEU A 203 -0.61 19.09 -8.00
CA LEU A 203 -1.87 18.65 -8.61
C LEU A 203 -3.06 19.39 -8.00
N ALA A 204 -3.07 19.61 -6.69
CA ALA A 204 -4.12 20.36 -6.03
C ALA A 204 -4.19 21.80 -6.54
N TRP A 205 -3.07 22.49 -6.73
CA TRP A 205 -2.99 23.86 -7.28
C TRP A 205 -3.49 23.93 -8.71
N ALA A 206 -3.10 22.97 -9.56
CA ALA A 206 -3.58 22.88 -10.93
C ALA A 206 -5.11 22.64 -11.01
N ARG A 207 -5.72 22.14 -9.94
CA ARG A 207 -7.14 21.79 -9.88
C ARG A 207 -8.02 22.85 -9.20
N ASP A 208 -7.67 23.26 -7.99
CA ASP A 208 -8.43 24.22 -7.17
C ASP A 208 -7.53 24.81 -6.08
N ALA A 209 -7.31 26.14 -6.13
CA ALA A 209 -6.48 26.86 -5.16
C ALA A 209 -6.96 26.67 -3.71
N GLY A 210 -8.27 26.68 -3.48
CA GLY A 210 -8.82 26.49 -2.13
C GLY A 210 -8.57 25.10 -1.57
N LEU A 211 -8.54 24.07 -2.42
CA LEU A 211 -8.16 22.71 -2.05
C LEU A 211 -6.67 22.62 -1.75
N ALA A 212 -5.82 23.24 -2.58
CA ALA A 212 -4.39 23.27 -2.36
C ALA A 212 -4.04 23.91 -1.01
N ASP A 213 -4.63 25.07 -0.70
CA ASP A 213 -4.47 25.74 0.60
C ASP A 213 -4.94 24.86 1.76
N TRP A 214 -6.07 24.18 1.61
CA TRP A 214 -6.56 23.28 2.65
C TRP A 214 -5.61 22.10 2.88
N ILE A 215 -5.13 21.46 1.82
CA ILE A 215 -4.16 20.36 1.91
C ILE A 215 -2.86 20.85 2.55
N ALA A 216 -2.33 21.99 2.10
CA ALA A 216 -1.07 22.54 2.60
C ALA A 216 -1.08 22.80 4.12
N ASN A 217 -2.24 23.19 4.66
CA ASN A 217 -2.45 23.55 6.06
C ASN A 217 -2.91 22.39 6.95
N LYS A 218 -3.54 21.36 6.37
CA LYS A 218 -4.21 20.30 7.15
C LYS A 218 -3.55 18.93 7.01
N VAL A 219 -2.87 18.64 5.89
CA VAL A 219 -2.27 17.33 5.62
C VAL A 219 -0.78 17.35 6.01
N THR A 220 -0.32 16.27 6.64
CA THR A 220 1.10 16.08 6.97
C THR A 220 1.77 15.10 6.02
N PHE A 221 3.06 15.33 5.78
CA PHE A 221 3.89 14.56 4.85
C PHE A 221 5.23 14.23 5.51
N PRO A 222 5.27 13.26 6.45
CA PRO A 222 6.51 12.92 7.14
C PRO A 222 7.52 12.31 6.16
N CYS A 223 8.78 12.68 6.33
CA CYS A 223 9.89 12.00 5.66
C CYS A 223 10.23 10.72 6.43
N THR A 224 10.56 9.66 5.71
CA THR A 224 10.99 8.38 6.26
C THR A 224 12.34 7.98 5.67
N MET A 225 13.07 7.15 6.41
CA MET A 225 14.16 6.35 5.88
C MET A 225 13.71 4.89 6.03
N VAL A 226 13.80 4.14 4.94
CA VAL A 226 13.36 2.74 4.88
C VAL A 226 14.51 1.92 4.31
N ASP A 227 14.74 0.75 4.90
CA ASP A 227 15.81 -0.13 4.47
C ASP A 227 15.46 -1.58 4.78
N CYS A 228 15.46 -2.41 3.74
CA CYS A 228 15.27 -3.85 3.79
C CYS A 228 15.60 -4.39 2.40
N ILE A 229 16.50 -5.37 2.32
CA ILE A 229 16.84 -6.01 1.05
C ILE A 229 15.76 -7.05 0.75
N VAL A 230 15.00 -6.83 -0.33
CA VAL A 230 13.90 -7.72 -0.71
C VAL A 230 14.15 -8.22 -2.13
N PRO A 231 14.89 -9.32 -2.30
CA PRO A 231 15.19 -9.85 -3.63
C PRO A 231 13.91 -10.33 -4.32
N ALA A 232 13.90 -10.28 -5.65
CA ALA A 232 12.85 -10.94 -6.42
C ALA A 232 12.86 -12.45 -6.12
N ALA A 233 11.69 -13.02 -5.82
CA ALA A 233 11.58 -14.46 -5.62
C ALA A 233 11.89 -15.20 -6.92
N THR A 234 12.84 -16.14 -6.87
CA THR A 234 13.10 -17.05 -7.98
C THR A 234 12.22 -18.29 -7.85
N PRO A 235 11.96 -19.03 -8.95
CA PRO A 235 11.23 -20.30 -8.88
C PRO A 235 11.80 -21.28 -7.85
N GLU A 236 13.13 -21.34 -7.73
CA GLU A 236 13.81 -22.23 -6.79
C GLU A 236 13.51 -21.87 -5.33
N VAL A 237 13.50 -20.57 -5.01
CA VAL A 237 13.15 -20.09 -3.65
C VAL A 237 11.68 -20.37 -3.35
N LEU A 238 10.79 -20.18 -4.34
CA LEU A 238 9.37 -20.48 -4.16
C LEU A 238 9.14 -21.98 -3.89
N ASP A 239 9.83 -22.86 -4.59
CA ASP A 239 9.72 -24.31 -4.41
C ASP A 239 10.30 -24.76 -3.06
N GLU A 240 11.46 -24.22 -2.66
CA GLU A 240 12.07 -24.46 -1.35
C GLU A 240 11.12 -24.09 -0.20
N ILE A 241 10.50 -22.91 -0.28
CA ILE A 241 9.57 -22.45 0.75
C ILE A 241 8.26 -23.21 0.70
N ALA A 242 7.74 -23.55 -0.48
CA ALA A 242 6.55 -24.40 -0.59
C ALA A 242 6.78 -25.76 0.08
N GLY A 243 7.96 -26.36 -0.09
CA GLY A 243 8.35 -27.59 0.59
C GLY A 243 8.43 -27.43 2.11
N SER A 244 8.98 -26.31 2.59
CA SER A 244 9.10 -26.01 4.01
C SER A 244 7.75 -25.71 4.67
N LEU A 245 6.87 -24.99 3.98
CA LEU A 245 5.56 -24.57 4.44
C LEU A 245 4.51 -25.70 4.32
N GLY A 246 4.73 -26.61 3.37
CA GLY A 246 3.80 -27.68 2.98
C GLY A 246 2.77 -27.25 1.93
N ILE A 247 2.72 -25.96 1.60
CA ILE A 247 1.77 -25.33 0.67
C ILE A 247 2.51 -24.25 -0.11
N TYR A 248 2.21 -24.15 -1.41
CA TYR A 248 2.68 -23.05 -2.25
C TYR A 248 1.93 -21.75 -1.92
N ASP A 249 2.66 -20.68 -1.67
CA ASP A 249 2.12 -19.34 -1.42
C ASP A 249 2.48 -18.39 -2.59
N PRO A 250 1.53 -18.01 -3.46
CA PRO A 250 1.76 -17.07 -4.55
C PRO A 250 2.06 -15.64 -4.07
N CYS A 251 1.82 -15.34 -2.80
CA CYS A 251 2.09 -14.06 -2.15
C CYS A 251 3.36 -14.11 -1.29
N PHE A 252 4.16 -15.17 -1.37
CA PHE A 252 5.42 -15.29 -0.63
C PHE A 252 6.40 -14.14 -0.94
N ILE A 253 7.13 -13.69 0.08
CA ILE A 253 8.28 -12.77 -0.03
C ILE A 253 9.45 -13.28 0.82
N ALA A 254 10.69 -13.11 0.34
CA ALA A 254 11.90 -13.27 1.13
C ALA A 254 12.53 -11.89 1.39
N CYS A 255 13.07 -11.69 2.60
CA CYS A 255 13.84 -10.51 2.99
C CYS A 255 15.07 -10.89 3.83
#